data_AF-A0AAD4W8Y1-F1
#
_entry.id   AF-A0AAD4W8Y1-F1
#
_cell.length_a   1.000
_cell.length_b   1.000
_cell.length_c   1.000
_cell.angle_alpha   90.00
_cell.angle_beta   90.00
_cell.angle_gamma   90.00
#
_symmetry.space_group_name_H-M   'P 1'
#
loop_
_entity.id
_entity.type
_entity.pdbx_description
1 polymer ?
#
loop_
_entity_poly.entity_id
_entity_poly.type
_entity_poly.pdbx_seq_one_letter_code
_entity_poly.pdbx_strand_id
1 'polypeptide(L)'
;MEQEMSPQKNEAENQPERRIKTMAQKSKPKPKPSYDRKAKHPDYVQFQCTAYAFNSIIRDIKDKLNERQKKLLKKTPFWNLIELFYRQRIDMNNMNKSDLDLVQLLKKFDPDTKSFKFGTKSFRIQAMQ
;
A
#
# COMPACT_ATOMS: atom_id res chain seq x y z
N MET A 1 87.30 -6.95 -9.75
CA MET A 1 86.77 -5.65 -9.33
C MET A 1 85.37 -5.58 -9.91
N GLU A 2 84.36 -5.88 -9.09
CA GLU A 2 83.44 -4.85 -8.52
C GLU A 2 82.57 -4.22 -9.62
N GLN A 3 81.24 -4.13 -9.58
CA GLN A 3 80.21 -4.33 -8.55
C GLN A 3 78.84 -4.39 -9.28
N GLU A 4 77.85 -4.96 -8.59
CA GLU A 4 76.40 -5.00 -8.89
C GLU A 4 75.79 -3.60 -9.17
N MET A 5 74.66 -3.38 -9.87
CA MET A 5 73.27 -3.69 -9.43
C MET A 5 72.23 -3.35 -10.54
N SER A 6 71.42 -4.35 -10.93
CA SER A 6 69.94 -4.45 -11.13
C SER A 6 69.02 -3.23 -11.43
N PRO A 7 67.72 -3.43 -11.82
CA PRO A 7 67.14 -4.29 -12.86
C PRO A 7 66.06 -3.57 -13.73
N GLN A 8 65.82 -4.06 -14.96
CA GLN A 8 64.71 -3.62 -15.83
C GLN A 8 63.34 -4.00 -15.25
N LYS A 9 62.44 -3.01 -15.15
CA LYS A 9 61.04 -3.20 -14.75
C LYS A 9 60.27 -3.99 -15.81
N ASN A 10 59.69 -5.09 -15.37
CA ASN A 10 58.58 -5.78 -16.01
C ASN A 10 57.31 -4.92 -15.91
N GLU A 11 56.53 -4.83 -16.97
CA GLU A 11 55.07 -4.67 -16.88
C GLU A 11 54.46 -5.19 -18.18
N ALA A 12 54.07 -6.46 -18.13
CA ALA A 12 53.35 -7.16 -19.19
C ALA A 12 51.94 -6.59 -19.37
N GLU A 13 51.50 -6.54 -20.63
CA GLU A 13 50.19 -6.12 -21.08
C GLU A 13 49.05 -6.70 -20.22
N ASN A 14 48.31 -5.79 -19.60
CA ASN A 14 47.07 -6.07 -18.88
C ASN A 14 45.94 -6.32 -19.89
N GLN A 15 45.75 -7.57 -20.29
CA GLN A 15 44.55 -8.03 -20.99
C GLN A 15 43.33 -7.88 -20.07
N PRO A 16 42.19 -7.33 -20.53
CA PRO A 16 41.00 -7.22 -19.70
C PRO A 16 40.38 -8.60 -19.48
N GLU A 17 40.45 -9.11 -18.24
CA GLU A 17 39.72 -10.30 -17.81
C GLU A 17 38.24 -10.18 -18.18
N ARG A 18 37.77 -11.08 -19.06
CA ARG A 18 36.35 -11.28 -19.33
C ARG A 18 35.69 -11.80 -18.05
N ARG A 19 35.15 -10.91 -17.23
CA ARG A 19 34.29 -11.26 -16.08
C ARG A 19 33.10 -12.07 -16.58
N ILE A 20 33.16 -13.39 -16.39
CA ILE A 20 32.01 -14.26 -16.55
C ILE A 20 30.97 -13.81 -15.51
N LYS A 21 29.86 -13.23 -15.99
CA LYS A 21 28.71 -12.93 -15.15
C LYS A 21 28.07 -14.24 -14.73
N THR A 22 28.41 -14.74 -13.55
CA THR A 22 27.63 -15.80 -12.92
C THR A 22 26.27 -15.21 -12.57
N MET A 23 25.28 -15.45 -13.42
CA MET A 23 23.89 -15.14 -13.14
C MET A 23 23.51 -15.92 -11.89
N ALA A 24 23.31 -15.21 -10.77
CA ALA A 24 22.74 -15.82 -9.57
C ALA A 24 21.41 -16.46 -10.00
N GLN A 25 21.35 -17.79 -9.95
CA GLN A 25 20.13 -18.52 -10.21
C GLN A 25 19.09 -17.97 -9.22
N LYS A 26 18.04 -17.31 -9.75
CA LYS A 26 16.89 -16.88 -8.95
C LYS A 26 16.35 -18.13 -8.27
N SER A 27 16.65 -18.29 -6.98
CA SER A 27 15.97 -19.26 -6.15
C SER A 27 14.48 -18.97 -6.26
N LYS A 28 13.69 -19.99 -6.63
CA LYS A 28 12.23 -19.87 -6.62
C LYS A 28 11.85 -19.40 -5.21
N PRO A 29 11.13 -18.27 -5.04
CA PRO A 29 10.74 -17.83 -3.72
C PRO A 29 9.96 -18.97 -3.07
N LYS A 30 10.41 -19.42 -1.88
CA LYS A 30 9.67 -20.39 -1.07
C LYS A 30 8.23 -19.87 -0.95
N PRO A 31 7.20 -20.72 -1.14
CA PRO A 31 5.83 -20.28 -0.94
C PRO A 31 5.73 -19.71 0.47
N LYS A 32 5.34 -18.43 0.58
CA LYS A 32 5.09 -17.81 1.87
C LYS A 32 4.06 -18.68 2.59
N PRO A 33 4.25 -19.01 3.88
CA PRO A 33 3.20 -19.69 4.62
C PRO A 33 1.92 -18.88 4.46
N SER A 34 0.86 -19.53 3.98
CA SER A 34 -0.48 -18.96 3.96
C SER A 34 -0.85 -18.74 5.42
N TYR A 35 -0.55 -17.55 5.95
CA TYR A 35 -1.15 -17.09 7.18
C TYR A 35 -2.65 -17.12 6.91
N ASP A 36 -3.31 -18.12 7.49
CA ASP A 36 -4.76 -18.29 7.46
C ASP A 36 -5.33 -17.10 8.26
N ARG A 37 -5.36 -15.91 7.64
CA ARG A 37 -5.81 -14.63 8.23
C ARG A 37 -7.32 -14.61 8.47
N LYS A 38 -7.95 -15.78 8.53
CA LYS A 38 -9.32 -15.94 8.92
C LYS A 38 -9.25 -16.30 10.39
N ALA A 39 -9.49 -15.32 11.26
CA ALA A 39 -9.92 -15.61 12.60
C ALA A 39 -11.11 -16.58 12.47
N LYS A 40 -10.88 -17.87 12.74
CA LYS A 40 -11.89 -18.92 12.73
C LYS A 40 -12.74 -18.81 14.00
N HIS A 41 -13.24 -17.61 14.31
CA HIS A 41 -14.26 -17.50 15.35
C HIS A 41 -15.58 -17.90 14.71
N PRO A 42 -16.30 -18.90 15.25
CA PRO A 42 -17.57 -19.35 14.68
C PRO A 42 -18.61 -18.22 14.59
N ASP A 43 -18.49 -17.19 15.42
CA ASP A 43 -19.38 -16.02 15.43
C ASP A 43 -18.83 -14.82 14.63
N TYR A 44 -17.67 -14.95 13.97
CA TYR A 44 -17.05 -13.85 13.23
C TYR A 44 -17.63 -13.74 11.82
N VAL A 45 -18.64 -12.89 11.69
CA VAL A 45 -19.20 -12.52 10.38
C VAL A 45 -18.25 -11.56 9.67
N GLN A 46 -17.61 -12.01 8.59
CA GLN A 46 -16.85 -11.14 7.69
C GLN A 46 -17.79 -10.48 6.68
N PHE A 47 -18.04 -9.17 6.86
CA PHE A 47 -18.65 -8.35 5.83
C PHE A 47 -17.58 -7.98 4.79
N GLN A 48 -17.51 -8.74 3.70
CA GLN A 48 -16.66 -8.39 2.56
C GLN A 48 -17.42 -7.50 1.60
N CYS A 49 -17.05 -6.22 1.56
CA CYS A 49 -17.57 -5.27 0.58
C CYS A 49 -16.40 -4.56 -0.09
N THR A 50 -16.29 -4.70 -1.42
CA THR A 50 -15.33 -3.90 -2.19
C THR A 50 -15.92 -2.52 -2.47
N ALA A 51 -15.07 -1.52 -2.67
CA ALA A 51 -15.53 -0.18 -3.05
C ALA A 51 -16.40 -0.19 -4.32
N TYR A 52 -16.08 -1.09 -5.26
CA TYR A 52 -16.88 -1.29 -6.47
C TYR A 52 -18.26 -1.88 -6.18
N ALA A 53 -18.35 -2.94 -5.37
CA ALA A 53 -19.63 -3.54 -4.98
C ALA A 53 -20.48 -2.54 -4.19
N PHE A 54 -19.85 -1.80 -3.27
CA PHE A 54 -20.49 -0.70 -2.55
C PHE A 54 -21.06 0.34 -3.51
N ASN A 55 -20.27 0.75 -4.51
CA ASN A 55 -20.67 1.73 -5.51
C ASN A 55 -21.91 1.28 -6.30
N SER A 56 -21.92 0.04 -6.80
CA SER A 56 -23.08 -0.50 -7.51
C SER A 56 -24.33 -0.42 -6.64
N ILE A 57 -24.24 -0.92 -5.40
CA ILE A 57 -25.37 -0.97 -4.48
C ILE A 57 -25.87 0.44 -4.13
N ILE A 58 -24.97 1.36 -3.75
CA ILE A 58 -25.38 2.69 -3.31
C ILE A 58 -26.08 3.44 -4.45
N ARG A 59 -25.62 3.31 -5.70
CA ARG A 59 -26.28 3.91 -6.88
C ARG A 59 -27.69 3.36 -7.08
N ASP A 60 -27.86 2.05 -6.93
CA ASP A 60 -29.13 1.38 -7.18
C ASP A 60 -30.20 1.70 -6.11
N ILE A 61 -29.76 1.91 -4.86
CA ILE A 61 -30.66 2.15 -3.73
C ILE A 61 -30.86 3.62 -3.39
N LYS A 62 -29.96 4.52 -3.85
CA LYS A 62 -29.93 5.94 -3.44
C LYS A 62 -31.31 6.58 -3.48
N ASP A 63 -31.97 6.44 -4.62
CA ASP A 63 -33.24 7.10 -4.93
C ASP A 63 -34.46 6.27 -4.47
N LYS A 64 -34.23 5.03 -4.01
CA LYS A 64 -35.26 4.10 -3.52
C LYS A 64 -35.41 4.12 -1.99
N LEU A 65 -34.47 4.75 -1.28
CA LEU A 65 -34.48 4.81 0.18
C LEU A 65 -35.54 5.82 0.67
N ASN A 66 -36.44 5.35 1.54
CA ASN A 66 -37.40 6.22 2.21
C ASN A 66 -36.79 6.89 3.47
N GLU A 67 -37.48 7.90 4.01
CA GLU A 67 -36.97 8.67 5.16
C GLU A 67 -36.73 7.82 6.42
N ARG A 68 -37.55 6.79 6.65
CA ARG A 68 -37.36 5.87 7.77
C ARG A 68 -36.07 5.07 7.63
N GLN A 69 -35.79 4.54 6.44
CA GLN A 69 -34.57 3.80 6.14
C GLN A 69 -33.33 4.70 6.22
N LYS A 70 -33.41 5.93 5.68
CA LYS A 70 -32.34 6.94 5.83
C LYS A 70 -32.05 7.22 7.30
N LYS A 71 -33.08 7.36 8.14
CA LYS A 71 -32.93 7.56 9.59
C LYS A 71 -32.25 6.39 10.29
N LEU A 72 -32.47 5.15 9.83
CA LEU A 72 -31.77 3.97 10.35
C LEU A 72 -30.31 3.93 9.89
N LEU A 73 -30.04 4.18 8.61
CA LEU A 73 -28.68 4.23 8.07
C LEU A 73 -27.82 5.29 8.76
N LYS A 74 -28.41 6.44 9.10
CA LYS A 74 -27.76 7.51 9.90
C LYS A 74 -27.24 7.07 11.26
N LYS A 75 -27.81 6.00 11.84
CA LYS A 75 -27.37 5.46 13.13
C LYS A 75 -26.23 4.44 12.99
N THR A 76 -25.90 4.03 11.78
CA THR A 76 -24.84 3.03 11.54
C THR A 76 -23.47 3.70 11.57
N PRO A 77 -22.40 2.99 11.96
CA PRO A 77 -21.03 3.51 11.89
C PRO A 77 -20.56 3.80 10.46
N PHE A 78 -21.29 3.30 9.45
CA PHE A 78 -20.99 3.50 8.04
C PHE A 78 -21.67 4.74 7.45
N TRP A 79 -22.47 5.48 8.23
CA TRP A 79 -23.20 6.64 7.71
C TRP A 79 -22.28 7.65 7.04
N ASN A 80 -21.12 7.96 7.63
CA ASN A 80 -20.18 8.93 7.06
C ASN A 80 -19.74 8.51 5.65
N LEU A 81 -19.51 7.21 5.42
CA LEU A 81 -19.16 6.68 4.12
C LEU A 81 -20.36 6.82 3.16
N ILE A 82 -21.53 6.34 3.56
CA ILE A 82 -22.79 6.42 2.80
C ILE A 82 -23.11 7.86 2.38
N GLU A 83 -22.96 8.82 3.30
CA GLU A 83 -23.24 10.23 3.08
C GLU A 83 -22.31 10.86 2.05
N LEU A 84 -21.02 10.52 2.07
CA LEU A 84 -20.06 11.02 1.08
C LEU A 84 -20.49 10.65 -0.34
N PHE A 85 -20.97 9.42 -0.53
CA PHE A 85 -21.50 8.96 -1.82
C PHE A 85 -22.85 9.60 -2.16
N TYR A 86 -23.75 9.75 -1.18
CA TYR A 86 -25.06 10.37 -1.40
C TYR A 86 -24.92 11.83 -1.87
N ARG A 87 -23.95 12.56 -1.30
CA ARG A 87 -23.62 13.95 -1.64
C ARG A 87 -22.66 14.08 -2.83
N GLN A 88 -22.35 12.99 -3.55
CA GLN A 88 -21.44 12.97 -4.70
C GLN A 88 -20.05 13.59 -4.40
N ARG A 89 -19.58 13.49 -3.15
CA ARG A 89 -18.25 13.98 -2.75
C ARG A 89 -17.13 13.00 -3.08
N ILE A 90 -17.47 11.77 -3.44
CA ILE A 90 -16.55 10.78 -3.96
C ILE A 90 -16.94 10.53 -5.42
N ASP A 91 -16.00 10.79 -6.32
CA ASP A 91 -16.12 10.43 -7.72
C ASP A 91 -15.66 8.98 -7.92
N MET A 92 -16.63 8.11 -8.18
CA MET A 92 -16.41 6.68 -8.32
C MET A 92 -15.64 6.30 -9.59
N ASN A 93 -15.58 7.18 -10.59
CA ASN A 93 -14.76 6.95 -11.79
C ASN A 93 -13.27 7.03 -11.47
N ASN A 94 -12.92 7.70 -10.36
CA ASN A 94 -11.55 7.91 -9.91
C ASN A 94 -11.18 7.09 -8.66
N MET A 95 -12.01 6.11 -8.25
CA MET A 95 -11.76 5.23 -7.10
C MET A 95 -10.80 4.06 -7.39
N ASN A 96 -9.99 4.16 -8.43
CA ASN A 96 -8.96 3.16 -8.67
C ASN A 96 -7.91 3.24 -7.58
N LYS A 97 -7.41 2.07 -7.16
CA LYS A 97 -6.25 2.03 -6.27
C LYS A 97 -5.06 2.60 -7.04
N SER A 98 -4.64 3.79 -6.66
CA SER A 98 -3.42 4.42 -7.17
C SER A 98 -2.29 4.18 -6.18
N ASP A 99 -1.35 3.32 -6.55
CA ASP A 99 -0.15 3.08 -5.74
C ASP A 99 0.68 4.37 -5.61
N LEU A 100 0.64 5.25 -6.61
CA LEU A 100 1.30 6.55 -6.58
C LEU A 100 0.70 7.46 -5.50
N ASP A 101 -0.63 7.56 -5.44
CA ASP A 101 -1.32 8.39 -4.44
C ASP A 101 -1.08 7.86 -3.02
N LEU A 102 -1.02 6.53 -2.87
CA LEU A 102 -0.64 5.91 -1.60
C LEU A 102 0.78 6.30 -1.18
N VAL A 103 1.74 6.27 -2.10
CA VAL A 103 3.11 6.71 -1.81
C VAL A 103 3.15 8.19 -1.43
N GLN A 104 2.41 9.06 -2.12
CA GLN A 104 2.32 10.47 -1.77
C GLN A 104 1.69 10.70 -0.39
N LEU A 105 0.64 9.95 -0.06
CA LEU A 105 -0.01 9.97 1.25
C LEU A 105 0.97 9.54 2.36
N LEU A 106 1.71 8.46 2.14
CA LEU A 106 2.70 7.97 3.10
C LEU A 106 3.83 8.97 3.34
N LYS A 107 4.22 9.75 2.32
CA LYS A 107 5.19 10.86 2.50
C LYS A 107 4.70 11.97 3.43
N LYS A 108 3.38 12.06 3.66
CA LYS A 108 2.78 13.02 4.60
C LYS A 108 2.64 12.47 6.02
N PHE A 109 2.98 11.20 6.24
CA PHE A 109 2.94 10.57 7.54
C PHE A 109 4.17 10.97 8.37
N ASP A 110 3.91 11.47 9.57
CA ASP A 110 4.88 11.77 10.60
C ASP A 110 4.91 10.61 11.60
N PRO A 111 5.99 9.81 11.65
CA PRO A 111 6.06 8.62 12.47
C PRO A 111 6.12 8.92 13.97
N ASP A 112 6.72 10.05 14.37
CA ASP A 112 6.90 10.41 15.78
C ASP A 112 5.54 10.74 16.41
N THR A 113 4.72 11.49 15.68
CA THR A 113 3.38 11.89 16.15
C THR A 113 2.30 10.86 15.79
N LYS A 114 2.62 9.90 14.93
CA LYS A 114 1.67 8.95 14.31
C LYS A 114 0.51 9.67 13.63
N SER A 115 0.83 10.71 12.85
CA SER A 115 -0.17 11.58 12.22
C SER A 115 0.11 11.86 10.76
N PHE A 116 -0.93 12.16 9.98
CA PHE A 116 -0.81 12.68 8.63
C PHE A 116 -0.99 14.18 8.62
N LYS A 117 -0.05 14.92 8.01
CA LYS A 117 -0.12 16.38 7.88
C LYS A 117 -0.57 16.78 6.48
N PHE A 118 -1.70 17.49 6.39
CA PHE A 118 -2.22 18.05 5.14
C PHE A 118 -2.40 19.56 5.30
N GLY A 119 -1.43 20.33 4.81
CA GLY A 119 -1.39 21.77 4.99
C GLY A 119 -1.35 22.12 6.49
N THR A 120 -2.34 22.86 6.96
CA THR A 120 -2.49 23.27 8.37
C THR A 120 -3.20 22.24 9.24
N LYS A 121 -3.73 21.15 8.66
CA LYS A 121 -4.48 20.12 9.38
C LYS A 121 -3.61 18.89 9.64
N SER A 122 -3.79 18.29 10.81
CA SER A 122 -3.15 17.02 11.18
C SER A 122 -4.19 16.01 11.64
N PHE A 123 -4.03 14.75 11.20
CA PHE A 123 -4.91 13.64 11.56
C PHE A 123 -4.10 12.54 12.23
N ARG A 124 -4.37 12.27 13.50
CA ARG A 124 -3.66 11.25 14.27
C ARG A 124 -4.35 9.90 14.15
N ILE A 125 -3.57 8.84 13.96
CA ILE A 125 -4.07 7.47 14.05
C ILE A 125 -4.08 7.09 15.54
N GLN A 126 -5.27 7.00 16.13
CA GLN A 126 -5.46 6.48 17.48
C GLN A 126 -6.27 5.18 17.42
N ALA A 127 -5.82 4.17 18.14
CA ALA A 127 -6.66 3.02 18.44
C ALA A 127 -7.63 3.44 19.56
N MET A 128 -8.93 3.21 19.38
CA MET A 128 -9.87 3.30 20.49
C MET A 128 -9.61 2.11 21.42
N GLN A 129 -9.37 2.39 22.70
CA GLN A 129 -9.29 1.40 23.78
C GLN A 129 -10.68 1.12 24.32
#